data_AF-W8JRA6-F1
#
_entry.id   AF-W8JRA6-F1
#
_cell.length_a   1.000
_cell.length_b   1.000
_cell.length_c   1.000
_cell.angle_alpha   90.00
_cell.angle_beta   90.00
_cell.angle_gamma   90.00
#
_symmetry.space_group_name_H-M   'P 1'
#
loop_
_entity.id
_entity.type
_entity.pdbx_description
1 polymer ?
#
loop_
_entity_poly.entity_id
_entity_poly.type
_entity_poly.pdbx_seq_one_letter_code
_entity_poly.pdbx_strand_id
1 'polypeptide(L)'
;MRKMKKKIFELLDQLYEDQKCRLQRVGESILPNVTSDDLLQPMDFSMLEENPIFRFEEGVLSGVGEARAAIFALFSEETRRCEFDKD
;
A
#
# COMPACT_ATOMS: atom_id res chain seq x y z
N MET A 1 -22.72 9.19 6.06
CA MET A 1 -21.74 8.59 5.13
C MET A 1 -20.37 9.26 5.12
N ARG A 2 -20.25 10.61 5.07
CA ARG A 2 -18.94 11.30 4.94
C ARG A 2 -17.92 10.99 6.05
N LYS A 3 -18.35 10.90 7.32
CA LYS A 3 -17.50 10.51 8.47
C LYS A 3 -16.97 9.08 8.36
N MET A 4 -17.78 8.15 7.83
CA MET A 4 -17.39 6.75 7.64
C MET A 4 -16.33 6.62 6.54
N LYS A 5 -16.55 7.27 5.38
CA LYS A 5 -15.58 7.29 4.28
C LYS A 5 -14.21 7.81 4.73
N LYS A 6 -14.19 8.92 5.49
CA LYS A 6 -12.96 9.45 6.09
C LYS A 6 -12.26 8.40 6.96
N LYS A 7 -13.02 7.69 7.81
CA LYS A 7 -12.44 6.67 8.69
C LYS A 7 -11.88 5.48 7.93
N ILE A 8 -12.52 5.07 6.84
CA ILE A 8 -12.01 4.03 5.93
C ILE A 8 -10.67 4.45 5.33
N PHE A 9 -10.56 5.68 4.82
CA PHE A 9 -9.29 6.17 4.29
C PHE A 9 -8.19 6.20 5.35
N GLU A 10 -8.47 6.73 6.54
CA GLU A 10 -7.51 6.73 7.66
C GLU A 10 -7.03 5.33 8.02
N LEU A 11 -7.93 4.33 8.03
CA LEU A 11 -7.57 2.94 8.33
C LEU A 11 -6.74 2.29 7.22
N LEU A 12 -7.07 2.54 5.97
CA LEU A 12 -6.32 1.99 4.84
C LEU A 12 -4.93 2.63 4.73
N ASP A 13 -4.81 3.93 4.98
CA ASP A 13 -3.53 4.63 5.03
C ASP A 13 -2.65 4.08 6.15
N GLN A 14 -3.21 3.89 7.35
CA GLN A 14 -2.49 3.28 8.46
C GLN A 14 -2.03 1.85 8.12
N LEU A 15 -2.92 1.03 7.55
CA LEU A 15 -2.59 -0.35 7.15
C LEU A 15 -1.43 -0.39 6.15
N TYR A 16 -1.39 0.53 5.20
CA TYR A 16 -0.33 0.60 4.20
C TYR A 16 1.00 1.03 4.80
N GLU A 17 1.00 2.03 5.67
CA GLU A 17 2.22 2.49 6.35
C GLU A 17 2.76 1.42 7.32
N ASP A 18 1.88 0.71 8.04
CA ASP A 18 2.29 -0.41 8.89
C ASP A 18 2.94 -1.53 8.07
N GLN A 19 2.37 -1.85 6.90
CA GLN A 19 2.92 -2.86 6.00
C GLN A 19 4.25 -2.40 5.37
N LYS A 20 4.41 -1.13 5.02
CA LYS A 20 5.71 -0.57 4.59
C LYS A 20 6.77 -0.72 5.67
N CYS A 21 6.45 -0.36 6.91
CA CYS A 21 7.38 -0.52 8.03
C CYS A 21 7.76 -2.00 8.24
N ARG A 22 6.81 -2.91 8.06
CA ARG A 22 7.08 -4.35 8.12
C ARG A 22 8.01 -4.80 7.00
N LEU A 23 7.75 -4.40 5.75
CA LEU A 23 8.60 -4.69 4.61
C LEU A 23 10.03 -4.16 4.83
N GLN A 24 10.15 -2.94 5.35
CA GLN A 24 11.45 -2.34 5.70
C GLN A 24 12.23 -3.19 6.70
N ARG A 25 11.59 -3.61 7.80
CA ARG A 25 12.25 -4.47 8.81
C ARG A 25 12.69 -5.81 8.23
N VAL A 26 11.87 -6.40 7.35
CA VAL A 26 12.23 -7.65 6.67
C VAL A 26 13.41 -7.42 5.73
N GLY A 27 13.38 -6.35 4.94
CA GLY A 27 14.49 -5.93 4.09
C GLY A 27 15.78 -5.76 4.88
N GLU A 28 15.76 -4.99 5.97
CA GLU A 28 16.93 -4.75 6.84
C GLU A 28 17.47 -6.03 7.49
N SER A 29 16.60 -7.01 7.78
CA SER A 29 17.01 -8.31 8.32
C SER A 29 17.75 -9.18 7.31
N ILE A 30 17.56 -8.93 6.01
CA ILE A 30 18.17 -9.68 4.90
C ILE A 30 19.41 -8.94 4.39
N LEU A 31 19.28 -7.64 4.16
CA LEU A 31 20.32 -6.74 3.66
C LEU A 31 20.48 -5.56 4.64
N PRO A 32 21.51 -5.57 5.50
CA PRO A 32 21.72 -4.50 6.46
C PRO A 32 21.91 -3.14 5.79
N ASN A 33 21.30 -2.10 6.37
CA ASN A 33 21.32 -0.72 5.87
C ASN A 33 20.62 -0.49 4.51
N VAL A 34 19.75 -1.41 4.08
CA VAL A 34 18.91 -1.20 2.89
C VAL A 34 17.98 -0.01 3.08
N THR A 35 17.89 0.85 2.07
CA THR A 35 17.02 2.04 2.11
C THR A 35 15.62 1.71 1.62
N SER A 36 14.66 2.58 1.92
CA SER A 36 13.30 2.45 1.38
C SER A 36 13.25 2.46 -0.14
N ASP A 37 14.17 3.19 -0.78
CA ASP A 37 14.24 3.30 -2.24
C ASP A 37 14.77 2.00 -2.86
N ASP A 38 15.75 1.35 -2.21
CA ASP A 38 16.26 0.03 -2.61
C ASP A 38 15.16 -1.04 -2.57
N LEU A 39 14.23 -0.96 -1.60
CA LEU A 39 13.10 -1.90 -1.50
C LEU A 39 12.07 -1.72 -2.61
N LEU A 40 12.05 -0.57 -3.29
CA LEU A 40 11.24 -0.35 -4.49
C LEU A 40 11.89 -0.95 -5.74
N GLN A 41 13.17 -1.32 -5.65
CA GLN A 41 13.93 -1.92 -6.74
C GLN A 41 14.61 -3.22 -6.30
N PRO A 42 13.87 -4.21 -5.77
CA PRO A 42 14.47 -5.41 -5.17
C PRO A 42 15.20 -6.29 -6.19
N MET A 43 14.95 -6.10 -7.48
CA MET A 43 15.64 -6.78 -8.58
C MET A 43 17.13 -6.40 -8.69
N ASP A 44 17.52 -5.26 -8.11
CA ASP A 44 18.92 -4.84 -8.05
C ASP A 44 19.70 -5.59 -6.95
N PHE A 45 18.99 -6.36 -6.11
CA PHE A 45 19.53 -7.08 -4.96
C PHE A 45 19.04 -8.53 -4.95
N SER A 46 19.84 -9.47 -5.48
CA SER A 46 19.46 -10.89 -5.54
C SER A 46 19.02 -11.47 -4.20
N MET A 47 19.62 -11.01 -3.09
CA MET A 47 19.27 -11.40 -1.73
C MET A 47 17.81 -11.05 -1.36
N LEU A 48 17.23 -9.98 -1.93
CA LEU A 48 15.84 -9.58 -1.74
C LEU A 48 14.93 -10.23 -2.77
N GLU A 49 15.34 -10.24 -4.04
CA GLU A 49 14.58 -10.85 -5.15
C GLU A 49 14.28 -12.33 -4.90
N GLU A 50 15.27 -13.09 -4.45
CA GLU A 50 15.15 -14.53 -4.25
C GLU A 50 14.58 -14.91 -2.87
N ASN A 51 14.37 -13.94 -1.97
CA ASN A 51 13.91 -14.22 -0.62
C ASN A 51 12.36 -14.33 -0.56
N PRO A 52 11.80 -15.52 -0.31
CA PRO A 52 10.36 -15.72 -0.37
C PRO A 52 9.58 -14.93 0.70
N ILE A 53 10.18 -14.66 1.86
CA ILE A 53 9.54 -13.88 2.93
C ILE A 53 9.44 -12.42 2.48
N PHE A 54 10.54 -11.87 1.93
CA PHE A 54 10.53 -10.51 1.40
C PHE A 54 9.51 -10.35 0.27
N ARG A 55 9.53 -11.24 -0.73
CA ARG A 55 8.59 -11.21 -1.86
C ARG A 55 7.13 -11.34 -1.42
N PHE A 56 6.85 -12.14 -0.40
CA PHE A 56 5.51 -12.24 0.17
C PHE A 56 5.05 -10.89 0.77
N GLU A 57 5.87 -10.27 1.61
CA GLU A 57 5.54 -9.00 2.26
C GLU A 57 5.40 -7.85 1.26
N GLU A 58 6.21 -7.86 0.19
CA GLU A 58 6.10 -6.93 -0.93
C GLU A 58 4.76 -7.11 -1.66
N GLY A 59 4.37 -8.36 -1.95
CA GLY A 59 3.07 -8.67 -2.55
C GLY A 59 1.89 -8.20 -1.69
N VAL A 60 1.98 -8.37 -0.37
CA VAL A 60 0.97 -7.85 0.57
C VAL A 60 0.90 -6.32 0.50
N LEU A 61 2.05 -5.63 0.46
CA LEU A 61 2.09 -4.19 0.32
C LEU A 61 1.43 -3.71 -0.99
N SER A 62 1.71 -4.39 -2.11
CA SER A 62 1.05 -4.11 -3.40
C SER A 62 -0.45 -4.28 -3.31
N GLY A 63 -0.93 -5.40 -2.75
CA GLY A 63 -2.36 -5.67 -2.59
C GLY A 63 -3.09 -4.64 -1.73
N VAL A 64 -2.46 -4.14 -0.65
CA VAL A 64 -3.02 -3.04 0.16
C VAL A 64 -3.07 -1.74 -0.65
N GLY A 65 -2.04 -1.45 -1.45
CA GLY A 65 -2.00 -0.30 -2.36
C GLY A 65 -3.10 -0.33 -3.41
N GLU A 66 -3.34 -1.49 -4.01
CA GLU A 66 -4.42 -1.71 -4.99
C GLU A 66 -5.80 -1.54 -4.35
N ALA A 67 -6.02 -2.09 -3.16
CA ALA A 67 -7.27 -1.91 -2.42
C ALA A 67 -7.53 -0.43 -2.08
N ARG A 68 -6.48 0.31 -1.68
CA ARG A 68 -6.55 1.77 -1.47
C ARG A 68 -6.99 2.52 -2.72
N ALA A 69 -6.34 2.24 -3.85
CA ALA A 69 -6.65 2.87 -5.13
C ALA A 69 -8.10 2.59 -5.56
N ALA A 70 -8.55 1.34 -5.46
CA ALA A 70 -9.90 0.93 -5.82
C ALA A 70 -10.97 1.62 -4.97
N ILE A 71 -10.78 1.68 -3.65
CA ILE A 71 -11.73 2.34 -2.74
C ILE A 71 -11.75 3.85 -2.97
N PHE A 72 -10.59 4.46 -3.24
CA PHE A 72 -10.52 5.87 -3.58
C PHE A 72 -11.29 6.19 -4.87
N ALA A 73 -11.09 5.40 -5.92
CA ALA A 73 -11.83 5.53 -7.18
C ALA A 73 -13.34 5.42 -6.95
N LEU A 74 -13.80 4.39 -6.24
CA LEU A 74 -15.21 4.16 -5.92
C LEU A 74 -15.86 5.38 -5.22
N PHE A 75 -15.20 5.93 -4.20
CA PHE A 75 -15.76 7.08 -3.48
C PHE A 75 -15.68 8.39 -4.25
N SER A 76 -14.73 8.53 -5.18
CA SER A 76 -14.66 9.67 -6.10
C SER A 76 -15.81 9.68 -7.10
N GLU A 77 -16.18 8.50 -7.62
CA GLU A 77 -17.28 8.33 -8.57
C GLU A 77 -18.64 8.56 -7.92
N GLU A 78 -18.85 8.07 -6.70
CA GLU A 78 -20.08 8.31 -5.94
C GLU A 78 -20.30 9.81 -5.67
N THR A 79 -19.21 10.57 -5.50
CA THR A 79 -19.28 12.02 -5.30
C THR A 79 -19.69 12.72 -6.59
N ARG A 80 -19.09 12.36 -7.74
CA ARG A 80 -19.47 12.88 -9.06
C ARG A 80 -20.91 12.53 -9.45
N ARG A 81 -21.38 11.31 -9.15
CA ARG A 81 -22.72 10.86 -9.53
C ARG A 81 -23.83 11.59 -8.74
N CYS A 82 -23.60 11.88 -7.46
CA CYS A 82 -24.51 12.70 -6.65
C CYS A 82 -24.60 14.18 -7.11
N GLU A 83 -23.63 14.68 -7.87
CA GLU A 83 -23.65 16.03 -8.44
C GLU A 83 -24.48 16.07 -9.73
N PHE A 84 -24.43 15.01 -10.55
CA PHE A 84 -25.21 14.90 -11.80
C PHE A 84 -26.70 14.59 -11.58
N ASP A 85 -27.07 13.87 -10.52
CA ASP A 85 -28.48 13.54 -10.22
C ASP A 85 -29.28 14.72 -9.61
N LYS A 86 -28.69 15.93 -9.54
CA LYS A 86 -29.33 17.15 -8.99
C LYS A 86 -29.83 18.12 -10.06
N ASP A 87 -29.63 17.81 -11.33
CA ASP A 87 -30.17 18.52 -12.49
C ASP A 87 -31.36 17.76 -13.09
#